data_AF-S5Z6Q0-F1
#
_entry.id   AF-S5Z6Q0-F1
#
_cell.length_a   1.000
_cell.length_b   1.000
_cell.length_c   1.000
_cell.angle_alpha   90.00
_cell.angle_beta   90.00
_cell.angle_gamma   90.00
#
_symmetry.space_group_name_H-M   'P 1'
#
loop_
_entity.id
_entity.type
_entity.pdbx_description
1 polymer ?
#
loop_
_entity_poly.entity_id
_entity_poly.type
_entity_poly.pdbx_seq_one_letter_code
_entity_poly.pdbx_strand_id
1 'polypeptide(L)' 'MKRIEELLWKLVVIQAICLLIAQWLVLHTPVALYIGKVYEYEGVAKPEKTEMIETAVDR' A
#
# COMPACT_ATOMS: atom_id res chain seq x y z
N MET A 1 -22.47 -34.94 -2.73
CA MET A 1 -21.17 -34.60 -3.34
C MET A 1 -21.29 -33.43 -4.30
N LYS A 2 -22.18 -33.47 -5.31
CA LYS A 2 -22.40 -32.36 -6.26
C LYS A 2 -22.70 -30.98 -5.62
N ARG A 3 -23.55 -30.94 -4.58
CA ARG A 3 -23.89 -29.69 -3.86
C ARG A 3 -22.72 -29.10 -3.08
N ILE A 4 -21.85 -29.95 -2.51
CA ILE A 4 -20.68 -29.50 -1.74
C ILE A 4 -19.60 -29.01 -2.70
N GLU A 5 -19.43 -29.68 -3.83
CA GLU A 5 -18.51 -29.28 -4.90
C GLU A 5 -18.89 -27.90 -5.47
N GLU A 6 -20.17 -27.67 -5.77
CA GLU A 6 -20.67 -26.35 -6.20
C GLU A 6 -20.45 -25.27 -5.14
N LEU A 7 -20.61 -25.59 -3.85
CA LEU A 7 -20.37 -24.67 -2.75
C LEU A 7 -18.88 -24.31 -2.65
N LEU A 8 -18.00 -25.31 -2.71
CA LEU A 8 -16.55 -25.11 -2.68
C LEU A 8 -16.09 -24.25 -3.85
N TRP A 9 -16.61 -24.49 -5.06
CA TRP A 9 -16.25 -23.66 -6.21
C TRP A 9 -16.71 -22.21 -6.03
N LYS A 10 -17.92 -21.97 -5.53
CA LYS A 10 -18.37 -20.61 -5.23
C LYS A 10 -17.46 -19.91 -4.23
N LEU A 11 -17.01 -20.61 -3.18
CA LEU A 11 -16.09 -20.07 -2.18
C LEU A 11 -14.72 -19.73 -2.78
N VAL A 12 -14.16 -20.62 -3.61
CA VAL A 12 -12.87 -20.36 -4.28
C VAL A 12 -12.95 -19.16 -5.21
N VAL A 13 -14.04 -19.01 -5.97
CA VAL A 13 -14.25 -17.84 -6.85
C VAL A 13 -14.35 -16.56 -6.04
N ILE A 14 -15.13 -16.54 -4.96
CA ILE A 14 -15.25 -15.36 -4.08
C ILE A 14 -13.88 -15.02 -3.47
N GLN A 15 -13.15 -16.01 -2.98
CA GLN A 15 -11.81 -15.82 -2.43
C GLN A 15 -10.85 -15.23 -3.46
N ALA A 16 -10.88 -15.73 -4.70
CA ALA A 16 -10.04 -15.23 -5.78
C ALA A 16 -10.34 -13.75 -6.10
N ILE A 17 -11.61 -13.36 -6.14
CA ILE A 17 -12.01 -11.96 -6.36
C ILE A 17 -11.51 -11.08 -5.22
N CYS A 18 -11.69 -11.49 -3.96
CA CYS A 18 -11.18 -10.76 -2.81
C CYS A 18 -9.65 -10.57 -2.85
N LEU A 19 -8.91 -11.61 -3.25
CA LEU A 19 -7.46 -11.54 -3.39
C LEU A 19 -7.03 -10.58 -4.50
N LEU A 20 -7.72 -10.57 -5.65
CA LEU A 20 -7.44 -9.63 -6.73
C LEU A 20 -7.67 -8.18 -6.31
N ILE A 21 -8.75 -7.91 -5.58
CA ILE A 21 -9.05 -6.57 -5.04
C ILE A 21 -7.98 -6.15 -4.04
N ALA A 22 -7.62 -7.03 -3.10
CA ALA A 22 -6.59 -6.75 -2.10
C ALA A 22 -5.23 -6.48 -2.77
N GLN A 23 -4.86 -7.28 -3.77
CA GLN A 23 -3.63 -7.09 -4.54
C GLN A 23 -3.63 -5.75 -5.28
N TRP A 24 -4.74 -5.40 -5.93
CA TRP A 24 -4.88 -4.13 -6.63
C TRP A 24 -4.75 -2.93 -5.68
N LEU A 25 -5.39 -3.01 -4.52
CA LEU A 25 -5.31 -1.97 -3.49
C LEU A 25 -3.86 -1.81 -3.00
N VAL A 26 -3.17 -2.92 -2.69
CA VAL A 26 -1.76 -2.88 -2.27
C VAL A 26 -0.83 -2.33 -3.36
N LEU A 27 -1.10 -2.61 -4.64
CA LEU A 27 -0.27 -2.16 -5.75
C LEU A 27 -0.42 -0.65 -6.03
N HIS A 28 -1.64 -0.12 -5.95
CA HIS A 28 -1.95 1.25 -6.37
C HIS A 28 -2.06 2.25 -5.23
N THR A 29 -2.13 1.79 -3.98
CA THR A 29 -2.20 2.66 -2.81
C THR A 29 -1.01 2.42 -1.89
N PRO A 30 -0.51 3.44 -1.18
CA PRO A 30 0.52 3.27 -0.16
C PRO A 30 -0.05 2.62 1.11
N VAL A 31 -0.93 1.62 0.99
CA VAL A 31 -1.48 0.86 2.11
C VAL A 31 -0.39 0.19 2.94
N ALA A 32 0.76 -0.12 2.33
CA ALA A 32 1.95 -0.57 3.04
C ALA A 32 2.44 0.43 4.11
N LEU A 33 2.19 1.72 3.93
CA LEU A 33 2.53 2.78 4.88
C LEU A 33 1.65 2.75 6.15
N TYR A 34 0.45 2.21 6.03
CA TYR A 34 -0.54 2.18 7.11
C TYR A 34 -0.70 0.80 7.77
N ILE A 35 -0.36 -0.29 7.06
CA ILE A 35 -0.45 -1.67 7.56
C ILE A 35 0.88 -2.17 8.12
N GLY A 36 2.01 -1.75 7.55
CA GLY A 36 3.33 -2.02 8.11
C GLY A 36 3.73 -0.93 9.09
N LYS A 37 4.43 -1.28 10.18
CA LYS A 37 5.31 -0.30 10.84
C LYS A 37 6.37 0.09 9.81
N VAL A 38 6.10 1.14 9.02
CA VAL A 38 7.17 1.87 8.37
C VAL A 38 7.97 2.45 9.51
N TYR A 39 9.11 1.81 9.78
CA TYR A 39 10.17 2.48 10.50
C TYR A 39 10.62 3.59 9.57
N GLU A 40 9.93 4.74 9.62
CA GLU A 40 10.55 5.99 9.26
C GLU A 40 11.73 6.10 10.23
N TYR A 41 12.89 5.61 9.77
CA TYR A 41 14.15 5.87 10.43
C TYR A 41 14.32 7.38 10.31
N GLU A 42 13.88 8.11 11.34
CA GLU A 42 13.99 9.57 11.41
C GLU A 42 15.44 10.08 11.24
N GLY A 43 16.43 9.17 11.23
CA GLY A 43 17.84 9.46 10.96
C GLY A 43 18.32 9.29 9.51
N VAL A 44 17.48 8.83 8.56
CA VAL A 44 17.89 8.64 7.14
C VAL A 44 16.81 9.10 6.15
N ALA A 45 16.01 10.10 6.51
CA ALA A 45 15.25 10.87 5.52
C ALA A 45 16.19 11.93 4.93
N LYS A 46 16.55 11.74 3.66
CA LYS A 46 17.27 12.71 2.83
C LYS A 46 16.72 14.13 3.02
N PRO A 47 17.57 15.15 3.20
CA PRO A 47 17.15 16.54 3.12
C PRO A 47 16.91 16.90 1.65
N GLU A 48 15.82 16.44 1.06
CA GLU A 48 15.42 16.80 -0.31
C GLU A 48 14.17 17.69 -0.31
N LYS A 49 14.04 18.52 0.73
CA LYS A 49 13.02 19.58 0.81
C LYS A 49 13.48 20.76 1.67
N THR A 50 14.75 21.19 1.55
CA THR A 50 15.26 22.37 2.27
C THR A 50 16.35 23.10 1.48
N GLU A 51 16.13 23.38 0.20
CA GLU A 51 17.00 24.30 -0.58
C GLU A 51 16.19 25.30 -1.42
N MET A 52 15.15 25.92 -0.86
CA MET A 52 14.46 27.03 -1.56
C MET A 52 14.05 28.21 -0.68
N ILE A 53 14.68 28.41 0.50
CA ILE A 53 14.47 29.63 1.29
C ILE A 53 15.75 30.10 2.01
N GLU A 54 16.90 30.12 1.32
CA GLU A 54 18.10 30.81 1.86
C GLU A 54 18.80 31.70 0.82
N THR A 55 18.08 32.21 -0.18
CA THR A 55 18.62 33.29 -1.02
C THR A 55 17.52 34.18 -1.60
N ALA A 56 16.83 34.90 -0.72
CA ALA A 56 16.15 36.13 -1.12
C ALA A 56 16.21 37.11 0.05
N VAL A 57 16.89 38.23 -0.16
CA VAL A 57 17.01 39.41 0.71
C VAL A 57 18.19 39.37 1.70
N ASP A 58 19.41 39.46 1.16
CA ASP A 58 20.42 40.39 1.68
C ASP A 58 20.71 41.41 0.58
N ARG A 59 19.95 42.52 0.60
CA ARG A 59 20.33 43.81 0.00
C ARG A 59 19.48 44.95 0.56
#